data_AF-A0A7S0N9X8-F1
#
_entry.id   AF-A0A7S0N9X8-F1
#
_cell.length_a   1.000
_cell.length_b   1.000
_cell.length_c   1.000
_cell.angle_alpha   90.00
_cell.angle_beta   90.00
_cell.angle_gamma   90.00
#
_symmetry.space_group_name_H-M   'P 1'
#
loop_
_entity.id
_entity.type
_entity.pdbx_description
1 polymer ?
#
loop_
_entity_poly.entity_id
_entity_poly.type
_entity_poly.pdbx_seq_one_letter_code
_entity_poly.pdbx_strand_id
1 'polypeptide(L)'
;MAAIRNRPGSLGRAQEAREAKRRVDEYQLQGLLKYAEGNKMLVANSKVEERSEHTRREREARGRLREEMQMEGMYENHKQREYAQYVATEEAMISAALEKTHKADERSQREVQRIRNQSEELRWLQEKIRTAEVQMMRQLQLDEKQLIDHRKKQENEAYDDMLEANRQKAIADEDAKEARRRENQVGARYVLMEQMEEKLEQQRAAKKEFERERAAVDQIVSKIHEEDEMELLRKKSKQEETKKWVDNFMVEREQQREAQRNAEWEEEQRIREFNEEVAARKAAQAAVKKAKDDEAARILARIGKEKEEEMRRKEEMEELINRLYFEEEEKRHREKEAAKAEKQARMVEEMKQGNEFQKMLKAQRRIVELEEEERNRKIQMAKYAEDEQREKEAERRRKQKMLEFKAEVKELAAYKRGEYEKQKAREVAEFEAAAAQERREQDIVEQERQRMLREHAESLMAFLPKGVLRKPEDLDMLVGLLNEKMGQMGRD
;
A
#
# COMPACT_ATOMS: atom_id res chain seq x y z
N MET A 1 76.07 39.44 60.35
CA MET A 1 76.44 40.76 59.80
C MET A 1 77.41 40.57 58.63
N ALA A 2 77.68 41.59 57.83
CA ALA A 2 78.59 41.54 56.67
C ALA A 2 79.21 42.93 56.41
N ALA A 3 80.31 43.00 55.64
CA ALA A 3 81.01 44.25 55.28
C ALA A 3 81.60 44.18 53.86
N ILE A 4 81.56 45.30 53.12
CA ILE A 4 82.00 45.41 51.71
C ILE A 4 82.44 46.84 51.33
N ARG A 5 83.58 47.00 50.65
CA ARG A 5 84.09 48.24 49.97
C ARG A 5 85.39 47.94 49.18
N ASN A 6 85.67 48.66 48.06
CA ASN A 6 86.94 48.57 47.30
C ASN A 6 87.28 49.87 46.50
N ARG A 7 88.53 50.07 46.02
CA ARG A 7 89.18 51.29 45.46
C ARG A 7 90.11 50.94 44.23
N PRO A 8 90.64 51.91 43.41
CA PRO A 8 91.94 51.74 42.67
C PRO A 8 91.99 52.20 41.17
N GLY A 9 93.13 52.02 40.48
CA GLY A 9 93.44 52.66 39.15
C GLY A 9 94.75 52.21 38.46
N SER A 10 95.39 53.06 37.62
CA SER A 10 96.60 52.77 36.80
C SER A 10 96.90 53.86 35.73
N LEU A 11 97.76 53.61 34.70
CA LEU A 11 98.19 54.57 33.63
C LEU A 11 99.44 54.07 32.81
N GLY A 12 100.10 54.93 31.99
CA GLY A 12 101.13 54.56 30.98
C GLY A 12 101.93 55.74 30.31
N ARG A 13 102.54 55.55 29.11
CA ARG A 13 103.45 56.51 28.39
C ARG A 13 104.23 55.88 27.20
N ALA A 14 105.34 56.49 26.74
CA ALA A 14 106.08 56.20 25.47
C ALA A 14 106.87 57.44 24.94
N GLN A 15 107.36 57.46 23.68
CA GLN A 15 108.14 58.55 22.99
C GLN A 15 108.84 58.08 21.67
N GLU A 16 109.88 58.79 21.13
CA GLU A 16 110.55 58.52 19.81
C GLU A 16 111.45 59.71 19.27
N ALA A 17 112.20 59.57 18.14
CA ALA A 17 112.93 60.65 17.39
C ALA A 17 114.27 60.22 16.65
N ARG A 18 115.00 61.14 15.94
CA ARG A 18 116.36 60.88 15.31
C ARG A 18 116.97 61.95 14.34
N GLU A 19 117.98 61.59 13.50
CA GLU A 19 118.95 62.50 12.76
C GLU A 19 118.91 62.67 11.19
N ALA A 20 119.94 62.27 10.38
CA ALA A 20 120.22 62.58 8.96
C ALA A 20 118.94 62.47 8.13
N LYS A 21 118.35 63.64 7.80
CA LYS A 21 116.88 63.74 7.68
C LYS A 21 116.30 63.36 6.32
N ARG A 22 116.92 63.64 5.17
CA ARG A 22 116.54 62.98 3.89
C ARG A 22 117.04 61.51 3.84
N ARG A 23 116.85 60.79 4.96
CA ARG A 23 116.90 59.33 5.24
C ARG A 23 116.16 58.99 6.53
N VAL A 24 116.31 59.76 7.62
CA VAL A 24 115.54 59.59 8.87
C VAL A 24 114.09 59.99 8.66
N ASP A 25 113.79 61.02 7.85
CA ASP A 25 112.46 61.31 7.35
C ASP A 25 111.94 60.15 6.48
N GLU A 26 112.76 59.43 5.70
CA GLU A 26 112.30 58.25 4.94
C GLU A 26 112.09 57.01 5.82
N TYR A 27 112.95 56.81 6.83
CA TYR A 27 112.82 55.73 7.80
C TYR A 27 111.62 55.96 8.72
N GLN A 28 111.41 57.23 9.11
CA GLN A 28 110.18 57.73 9.72
C GLN A 28 109.02 57.69 8.73
N LEU A 29 109.19 57.89 7.41
CA LEU A 29 108.09 57.73 6.45
C LEU A 29 107.66 56.28 6.37
N GLN A 30 108.59 55.31 6.35
CA GLN A 30 108.24 53.89 6.44
C GLN A 30 107.64 53.52 7.82
N GLY A 31 108.17 54.08 8.92
CA GLY A 31 107.64 53.87 10.26
C GLY A 31 106.24 54.44 10.43
N LEU A 32 106.01 55.66 9.95
CA LEU A 32 104.72 56.36 9.95
C LEU A 32 103.74 55.75 8.95
N LEU A 33 104.18 55.26 7.78
CA LEU A 33 103.32 54.51 6.86
C LEU A 33 102.91 53.17 7.49
N LYS A 34 103.83 52.40 8.06
CA LYS A 34 103.49 51.17 8.79
C LYS A 34 102.59 51.44 10.00
N TYR A 35 102.81 52.54 10.72
CA TYR A 35 101.95 52.96 11.83
C TYR A 35 100.57 53.46 11.35
N ALA A 36 100.51 54.20 10.23
CA ALA A 36 99.27 54.69 9.66
C ALA A 36 98.46 53.58 8.98
N GLU A 37 99.11 52.62 8.32
CA GLU A 37 98.47 51.39 7.83
C GLU A 37 98.02 50.52 9.00
N GLY A 38 98.85 50.33 10.03
CA GLY A 38 98.47 49.65 11.27
C GLY A 38 97.26 50.30 11.94
N ASN A 39 97.25 51.63 12.09
CA ASN A 39 96.14 52.39 12.67
C ASN A 39 94.90 52.38 11.75
N LYS A 40 95.07 52.46 10.43
CA LYS A 40 93.98 52.33 9.44
C LYS A 40 93.36 50.92 9.49
N MET A 41 94.17 49.88 9.67
CA MET A 41 93.71 48.50 9.89
C MET A 41 93.06 48.33 11.27
N LEU A 42 93.56 48.98 12.33
CA LEU A 42 92.91 48.99 13.64
C LEU A 42 91.56 49.73 13.61
N VAL A 43 91.45 50.86 12.91
CA VAL A 43 90.18 51.58 12.71
C VAL A 43 89.23 50.81 11.78
N ALA A 44 89.74 50.09 10.79
CA ALA A 44 88.93 49.20 9.96
C ALA A 44 88.41 48.01 10.77
N ASN A 45 89.28 47.35 11.55
CA ASN A 45 88.95 46.25 12.44
C ASN A 45 87.96 46.71 13.51
N SER A 46 88.19 47.84 14.18
CA SER A 46 87.27 48.43 15.16
C SER A 46 85.89 48.72 14.54
N LYS A 47 85.82 49.23 13.31
CA LYS A 47 84.53 49.42 12.60
C LYS A 47 83.89 48.09 12.16
N VAL A 48 84.69 47.06 11.91
CA VAL A 48 84.19 45.69 11.66
C VAL A 48 83.73 45.04 12.95
N GLU A 49 84.37 45.32 14.09
CA GLU A 49 83.95 44.88 15.43
C GLU A 49 82.67 45.60 15.86
N GLU A 50 82.56 46.92 15.70
CA GLU A 50 81.30 47.68 15.92
C GLU A 50 80.16 47.12 15.07
N ARG A 51 80.41 46.82 13.78
CA ARG A 51 79.44 46.19 12.88
C ARG A 51 79.15 44.73 13.26
N SER A 52 80.13 43.99 13.77
CA SER A 52 80.00 42.60 14.22
C SER A 52 79.21 42.54 15.53
N GLU A 53 79.45 43.45 16.47
CA GLU A 53 78.68 43.68 17.68
C GLU A 53 77.25 44.10 17.35
N HIS A 54 77.03 45.04 16.42
CA HIS A 54 75.70 45.40 15.94
C HIS A 54 75.00 44.19 15.33
N THR A 55 75.68 43.48 14.41
CA THR A 55 75.16 42.26 13.77
C THR A 55 74.90 41.14 14.78
N ARG A 56 75.70 41.02 15.86
CA ARG A 56 75.48 40.04 16.92
C ARG A 56 74.27 40.44 17.76
N ARG A 57 74.15 41.70 18.17
CA ARG A 57 72.96 42.23 18.89
C ARG A 57 71.70 42.09 18.06
N GLU A 58 71.75 42.34 16.74
CA GLU A 58 70.65 42.06 15.83
C GLU A 58 70.34 40.57 15.69
N ARG A 59 71.35 39.69 15.61
CA ARG A 59 71.15 38.23 15.58
C ARG A 59 70.58 37.71 16.89
N GLU A 60 71.04 38.22 18.03
CA GLU A 60 70.50 37.93 19.36
C GLU A 60 69.07 38.43 19.50
N ALA A 61 68.76 39.66 19.07
CA ALA A 61 67.40 40.21 19.11
C ALA A 61 66.45 39.46 18.17
N ARG A 62 66.90 39.11 16.95
CA ARG A 62 66.15 38.24 16.02
C ARG A 62 66.08 36.78 16.52
N GLY A 63 67.01 36.34 17.36
CA GLY A 63 66.99 35.05 18.05
C GLY A 63 65.90 35.03 19.12
N ARG A 64 65.96 35.96 20.06
CA ARG A 64 64.95 36.16 21.11
C ARG A 64 63.55 36.36 20.52
N LEU A 65 63.40 37.20 19.49
CA LEU A 65 62.11 37.38 18.80
C LEU A 65 61.62 36.09 18.12
N ARG A 66 62.52 35.23 17.61
CA ARG A 66 62.13 33.90 17.08
C ARG A 66 61.76 32.93 18.18
N GLU A 67 62.44 32.96 19.32
CA GLU A 67 62.11 32.17 20.51
C GLU A 67 60.75 32.61 21.09
N GLU A 68 60.51 33.92 21.19
CA GLU A 68 59.23 34.54 21.57
C GLU A 68 58.11 34.12 20.61
N MET A 69 58.27 34.29 19.29
CA MET A 69 57.27 33.83 18.29
C MET A 69 57.07 32.30 18.30
N GLN A 70 58.10 31.51 18.62
CA GLN A 70 57.95 30.05 18.77
C GLN A 70 57.19 29.69 20.04
N MET A 71 57.45 30.36 21.16
CA MET A 71 56.74 30.13 22.42
C MET A 71 55.29 30.61 22.35
N GLU A 72 55.05 31.77 21.74
CA GLU A 72 53.71 32.30 21.43
C GLU A 72 52.96 31.35 20.50
N GLY A 73 53.55 30.94 19.38
CA GLY A 73 52.95 29.97 18.47
C GLY A 73 52.69 28.61 19.12
N MET A 74 53.55 28.12 20.02
CA MET A 74 53.30 26.90 20.80
C MET A 74 52.15 27.07 21.79
N TYR A 75 52.05 28.23 22.44
CA TYR A 75 50.96 28.57 23.36
C TYR A 75 49.61 28.71 22.63
N GLU A 76 49.58 29.38 21.46
CA GLU A 76 48.40 29.44 20.61
C GLU A 76 47.98 28.05 20.12
N ASN A 77 48.92 27.21 19.68
CA ASN A 77 48.63 25.82 19.30
C ASN A 77 48.12 24.99 20.48
N HIS A 78 48.61 25.21 21.70
CA HIS A 78 48.09 24.56 22.91
C HIS A 78 46.65 24.98 23.18
N LYS A 79 46.40 26.29 23.22
CA LYS A 79 45.07 26.88 23.44
C LYS A 79 44.05 26.47 22.37
N GLN A 80 44.47 26.39 21.10
CA GLN A 80 43.64 25.89 20.00
C GLN A 80 43.31 24.40 20.16
N ARG A 81 44.26 23.57 20.63
CA ARG A 81 44.00 22.15 20.93
C ARG A 81 43.06 21.97 22.11
N GLU A 82 43.24 22.72 23.19
CA GLU A 82 42.33 22.71 24.34
C GLU A 82 40.92 23.15 23.95
N TYR A 83 40.80 24.22 23.15
CA TYR A 83 39.51 24.67 22.63
C TYR A 83 38.86 23.65 21.68
N ALA A 84 39.63 23.03 20.77
CA ALA A 84 39.13 21.98 19.89
C ALA A 84 38.70 20.72 20.66
N GLN A 85 39.42 20.35 21.73
CA GLN A 85 39.01 19.27 22.63
C GLN A 85 37.73 19.63 23.38
N TYR A 86 37.61 20.85 23.90
CA TYR A 86 36.42 21.34 24.58
C TYR A 86 35.19 21.27 23.66
N VAL A 87 35.28 21.85 22.46
CA VAL A 87 34.21 21.80 21.44
C VAL A 87 33.86 20.35 21.08
N ALA A 88 34.85 19.49 20.82
CA ALA A 88 34.60 18.08 20.53
C ALA A 88 33.90 17.34 21.69
N THR A 89 34.16 17.71 22.95
CA THR A 89 33.43 17.15 24.10
C THR A 89 32.00 17.69 24.22
N GLU A 90 31.75 18.97 23.94
CA GLU A 90 30.39 19.52 23.87
C GLU A 90 29.58 18.89 22.73
N GLU A 91 30.15 18.82 21.52
CA GLU A 91 29.55 18.17 20.35
C GLU A 91 29.23 16.69 20.62
N ALA A 92 30.12 15.96 21.30
CA ALA A 92 29.87 14.58 21.70
C ALA A 92 28.75 14.45 22.74
N MET A 93 28.68 15.36 23.73
CA MET A 93 27.58 15.38 24.71
C MET A 93 26.23 15.74 24.07
N ILE A 94 26.21 16.73 23.17
CA ILE A 94 25.01 17.13 22.41
C ILE A 94 24.56 15.97 21.51
N SER A 95 25.50 15.34 20.78
CA SER A 95 25.20 14.18 19.92
C SER A 95 24.64 13.02 20.73
N ALA A 96 25.22 12.69 21.89
CA ALA A 96 24.72 11.63 22.78
C ALA A 96 23.35 11.98 23.39
N ALA A 97 23.07 13.26 23.67
CA ALA A 97 21.76 13.72 24.13
C ALA A 97 20.69 13.61 23.05
N LEU A 98 20.99 14.04 21.82
CA LEU A 98 20.11 13.93 20.65
C LEU A 98 19.87 12.47 20.25
N GLU A 99 20.90 11.62 20.30
CA GLU A 99 20.75 10.19 20.05
C GLU A 99 19.89 9.52 21.14
N LYS A 100 20.00 9.98 22.41
CA LYS A 100 19.16 9.50 23.52
C LYS A 100 17.70 9.90 23.36
N THR A 101 17.39 11.13 22.90
CA THR A 101 16.01 11.54 22.60
C THR A 101 15.47 10.77 21.39
N HIS A 102 16.22 10.70 20.28
CA HIS A 102 15.82 9.94 19.10
C HIS A 102 15.54 8.45 19.42
N LYS A 103 16.40 7.82 20.23
CA LYS A 103 16.19 6.44 20.72
C LYS A 103 15.05 6.31 21.74
N ALA A 104 14.53 7.39 22.31
CA ALA A 104 13.32 7.38 23.12
C ALA A 104 12.07 7.55 22.22
N ASP A 105 12.12 8.45 21.26
CA ASP A 105 11.06 8.71 20.28
C ASP A 105 10.83 7.50 19.37
N GLU A 106 11.90 6.85 18.90
CA GLU A 106 11.81 5.55 18.21
C GLU A 106 11.13 4.47 19.07
N ARG A 107 11.34 4.48 20.39
CA ARG A 107 10.77 3.49 21.30
C ARG A 107 9.28 3.75 21.53
N SER A 108 8.88 5.00 21.76
CA SER A 108 7.46 5.36 21.87
C SER A 108 6.72 5.12 20.55
N GLN A 109 7.32 5.46 19.40
CA GLN A 109 6.73 5.14 18.09
C GLN A 109 6.56 3.64 17.85
N ARG A 110 7.56 2.81 18.19
CA ARG A 110 7.45 1.34 18.09
C ARG A 110 6.40 0.76 19.05
N GLU A 111 6.27 1.32 20.25
CA GLU A 111 5.24 0.94 21.22
C GLU A 111 3.83 1.32 20.73
N VAL A 112 3.65 2.55 20.24
CA VAL A 112 2.42 3.01 19.58
C VAL A 112 2.06 2.12 18.39
N GLN A 113 3.02 1.76 17.53
CA GLN A 113 2.81 0.83 16.41
C GLN A 113 2.43 -0.59 16.89
N ARG A 114 3.06 -1.10 17.96
CA ARG A 114 2.71 -2.39 18.58
C ARG A 114 1.25 -2.39 19.03
N ILE A 115 0.87 -1.39 19.82
CA ILE A 115 -0.47 -1.22 20.39
C ILE A 115 -1.51 -1.00 19.28
N ARG A 116 -1.21 -0.19 18.26
CA ARG A 116 -2.07 0.05 17.09
C ARG A 116 -2.34 -1.21 16.27
N ASN A 117 -1.34 -2.09 16.13
CA ASN A 117 -1.50 -3.36 15.42
C ASN A 117 -2.26 -4.41 16.25
N GLN A 118 -2.11 -4.38 17.58
CA GLN A 118 -2.77 -5.31 18.51
C GLN A 118 -4.21 -4.91 18.85
N SER A 119 -4.52 -3.62 18.94
CA SER A 119 -5.84 -3.11 19.32
C SER A 119 -6.91 -3.33 18.24
N GLU A 120 -7.95 -4.09 18.59
CA GLU A 120 -9.10 -4.30 17.72
C GLU A 120 -9.92 -3.02 17.52
N GLU A 121 -10.03 -2.16 18.54
CA GLU A 121 -10.74 -0.88 18.45
C GLU A 121 -10.12 0.04 17.39
N LEU A 122 -8.79 0.14 17.37
CA LEU A 122 -8.06 0.97 16.39
C LEU A 122 -8.13 0.38 14.98
N ARG A 123 -8.07 -0.95 14.85
CA ARG A 123 -8.22 -1.64 13.56
C ARG A 123 -9.63 -1.44 12.99
N TRP A 124 -10.65 -1.56 13.82
CA TRP A 124 -12.05 -1.32 13.45
C TRP A 124 -12.30 0.13 13.03
N LEU A 125 -11.76 1.10 13.78
CA LEU A 125 -11.85 2.52 13.41
C LEU A 125 -11.14 2.78 12.07
N GLN A 126 -9.94 2.22 11.85
CA GLN A 126 -9.24 2.36 10.58
C GLN A 126 -10.02 1.73 9.40
N GLU A 127 -10.73 0.63 9.61
CA GLU A 127 -11.63 0.06 8.60
C GLU A 127 -12.80 1.01 8.30
N LYS A 128 -13.43 1.60 9.33
CA LYS A 128 -14.49 2.60 9.14
C LYS A 128 -14.00 3.82 8.36
N ILE A 129 -12.84 4.37 8.71
CA ILE A 129 -12.20 5.48 8.00
C ILE A 129 -12.01 5.12 6.52
N ARG A 130 -11.44 3.95 6.21
CA ARG A 130 -11.29 3.49 4.81
C ARG A 130 -12.63 3.38 4.08
N THR A 131 -13.71 2.94 4.75
CA THR A 131 -15.04 2.91 4.12
C THR A 131 -15.60 4.30 3.84
N ALA A 132 -15.32 5.31 4.69
CA ALA A 132 -15.66 6.71 4.43
C ALA A 132 -14.89 7.24 3.21
N GLU A 133 -13.58 7.00 3.14
CA GLU A 133 -12.72 7.42 2.04
C GLU A 133 -13.13 6.78 0.70
N VAL A 134 -13.41 5.48 0.69
CA VAL A 134 -13.92 4.78 -0.50
C VAL A 134 -15.30 5.30 -0.91
N GLN A 135 -16.16 5.66 0.04
CA GLN A 135 -17.46 6.27 -0.25
C GLN A 135 -17.32 7.70 -0.82
N MET A 136 -16.39 8.49 -0.28
CA MET A 136 -16.06 9.83 -0.79
C MET A 136 -15.51 9.76 -2.22
N MET A 137 -14.52 8.91 -2.47
CA MET A 137 -13.96 8.69 -3.80
C MET A 137 -15.01 8.18 -4.81
N ARG A 138 -15.93 7.31 -4.37
CA ARG A 138 -17.05 6.84 -5.21
C ARG A 138 -18.02 7.96 -5.57
N GLN A 139 -18.27 8.91 -4.67
CA GLN A 139 -19.16 10.05 -4.95
C GLN A 139 -18.47 11.04 -5.90
N LEU A 140 -17.19 11.35 -5.68
CA LEU A 140 -16.38 12.13 -6.63
C LEU A 140 -16.38 11.51 -8.04
N GLN A 141 -16.27 10.18 -8.16
CA GLN A 141 -16.39 9.46 -9.44
C GLN A 141 -17.80 9.54 -10.06
N LEU A 142 -18.86 9.62 -9.25
CA LEU A 142 -20.22 9.79 -9.74
C LEU A 142 -20.47 11.22 -10.22
N ASP A 143 -19.88 12.22 -9.57
CA ASP A 143 -19.96 13.64 -9.98
C ASP A 143 -19.09 13.91 -11.22
N GLU A 144 -17.88 13.36 -11.28
CA GLU A 144 -17.04 13.35 -12.48
C GLU A 144 -17.77 12.69 -13.66
N LYS A 145 -18.39 11.51 -13.44
CA LYS A 145 -19.19 10.85 -14.47
C LYS A 145 -20.36 11.72 -14.93
N GLN A 146 -21.10 12.35 -14.01
CA GLN A 146 -22.21 13.26 -14.36
C GLN A 146 -21.73 14.43 -15.22
N LEU A 147 -20.58 15.04 -14.88
CA LEU A 147 -19.97 16.11 -15.67
C LEU A 147 -19.54 15.63 -17.07
N ILE A 148 -18.93 14.45 -17.16
CA ILE A 148 -18.54 13.82 -18.42
C ILE A 148 -19.77 13.48 -19.29
N ASP A 149 -20.83 12.91 -18.71
CA ASP A 149 -22.03 12.53 -19.46
C ASP A 149 -22.87 13.76 -19.86
N HIS A 150 -22.88 14.83 -19.05
CA HIS A 150 -23.41 16.14 -19.44
C HIS A 150 -22.63 16.73 -20.62
N ARG A 151 -21.30 16.71 -20.56
CA ARG A 151 -20.44 17.19 -21.65
C ARG A 151 -20.66 16.42 -22.95
N LYS A 152 -20.72 15.08 -22.90
CA LYS A 152 -21.07 14.24 -24.06
C LYS A 152 -22.43 14.60 -24.63
N LYS A 153 -23.42 14.91 -23.78
CA LYS A 153 -24.75 15.32 -24.23
C LYS A 153 -24.67 16.63 -25.04
N GLN A 154 -23.91 17.61 -24.57
CA GLN A 154 -23.67 18.87 -25.31
C GLN A 154 -22.87 18.64 -26.61
N GLU A 155 -21.86 17.77 -26.59
CA GLU A 155 -21.07 17.42 -27.78
C GLU A 155 -21.91 16.66 -28.83
N ASN A 156 -22.85 15.81 -28.40
CA ASN A 156 -23.83 15.16 -29.27
C ASN A 156 -24.87 16.13 -29.80
N GLU A 157 -25.45 17.00 -28.96
CA GLU A 157 -26.42 18.02 -29.38
C GLU A 157 -25.84 18.94 -30.48
N ALA A 158 -24.60 19.40 -30.31
CA ALA A 158 -23.89 20.17 -31.33
C ALA A 158 -23.56 19.37 -32.61
N TYR A 159 -23.43 18.05 -32.52
CA TYR A 159 -23.22 17.17 -33.67
C TYR A 159 -24.53 16.93 -34.44
N ASP A 160 -25.64 16.73 -33.73
CA ASP A 160 -26.98 16.61 -34.32
C ASP A 160 -27.41 17.93 -35.00
N ASP A 161 -27.18 19.08 -34.36
CA ASP A 161 -27.36 20.41 -34.97
C ASP A 161 -26.55 20.56 -36.29
N MET A 162 -25.30 20.08 -36.30
CA MET A 162 -24.45 20.10 -37.50
C MET A 162 -25.00 19.16 -38.59
N LEU A 163 -25.51 17.98 -38.23
CA LEU A 163 -26.14 17.06 -39.17
C LEU A 163 -27.44 17.64 -39.75
N GLU A 164 -28.28 18.27 -38.92
CA GLU A 164 -29.50 18.95 -39.38
C GLU A 164 -29.16 20.12 -40.31
N ALA A 165 -28.18 20.97 -39.96
CA ALA A 165 -27.73 22.06 -40.81
C ALA A 165 -27.17 21.57 -42.16
N ASN A 166 -26.46 20.43 -42.18
CA ASN A 166 -25.97 19.82 -43.42
C ASN A 166 -27.09 19.18 -44.24
N ARG A 167 -28.10 18.57 -43.59
CA ARG A 167 -29.32 18.07 -44.25
C ARG A 167 -30.13 19.21 -44.87
N GLN A 168 -30.30 20.33 -44.16
CA GLN A 168 -30.99 21.51 -44.66
C GLN A 168 -30.28 22.12 -45.88
N LYS A 169 -28.94 22.21 -45.85
CA LYS A 169 -28.14 22.62 -47.03
C LYS A 169 -28.32 21.67 -48.21
N ALA A 170 -28.27 20.35 -47.99
CA ALA A 170 -28.46 19.37 -49.05
C ALA A 170 -29.86 19.45 -49.71
N ILE A 171 -30.90 19.72 -48.92
CA ILE A 171 -32.25 19.99 -49.44
C ILE A 171 -32.26 21.28 -50.26
N ALA A 172 -31.72 22.38 -49.72
CA ALA A 172 -31.65 23.66 -50.43
C ALA A 172 -30.82 23.59 -51.73
N ASP A 173 -29.77 22.77 -51.77
CA ASP A 173 -28.96 22.52 -52.98
C ASP A 173 -29.73 21.72 -54.04
N GLU A 174 -30.59 20.76 -53.65
CA GLU A 174 -31.48 20.08 -54.59
C GLU A 174 -32.64 20.98 -55.06
N ASP A 175 -33.25 21.76 -54.15
CA ASP A 175 -34.26 22.77 -54.51
C ASP A 175 -33.68 23.82 -55.48
N ALA A 176 -32.42 24.24 -55.29
CA ALA A 176 -31.73 25.14 -56.21
C ALA A 176 -31.41 24.48 -57.57
N LYS A 177 -31.08 23.18 -57.62
CA LYS A 177 -30.93 22.42 -58.87
C LYS A 177 -32.28 22.28 -59.58
N GLU A 178 -33.36 22.01 -58.85
CA GLU A 178 -34.72 21.99 -59.38
C GLU A 178 -35.16 23.36 -59.92
N ALA A 179 -34.92 24.44 -59.19
CA ALA A 179 -35.22 25.80 -59.64
C ALA A 179 -34.49 26.11 -60.97
N ARG A 180 -33.19 25.81 -61.07
CA ARG A 180 -32.42 25.95 -62.32
C ARG A 180 -32.93 25.04 -63.45
N ARG A 181 -33.39 23.82 -63.15
CA ARG A 181 -34.02 22.94 -64.16
C ARG A 181 -35.33 23.55 -64.68
N ARG A 182 -36.18 24.09 -63.79
CA ARG A 182 -37.45 24.75 -64.14
C ARG A 182 -37.19 26.03 -64.94
N GLU A 183 -36.21 26.84 -64.54
CA GLU A 183 -35.75 28.04 -65.28
C GLU A 183 -35.28 27.68 -66.70
N ASN A 184 -34.40 26.67 -66.83
CA ASN A 184 -33.95 26.17 -68.13
C ASN A 184 -35.10 25.61 -68.99
N GLN A 185 -36.08 24.93 -68.40
CA GLN A 185 -37.28 24.47 -69.11
C GLN A 185 -38.16 25.63 -69.60
N VAL A 186 -38.30 26.69 -68.80
CA VAL A 186 -39.02 27.91 -69.18
C VAL A 186 -38.28 28.65 -70.30
N GLY A 187 -36.96 28.80 -70.20
CA GLY A 187 -36.12 29.37 -71.26
C GLY A 187 -36.21 28.57 -72.58
N ALA A 188 -36.10 27.25 -72.51
CA ALA A 188 -36.28 26.38 -73.67
C ALA A 188 -37.69 26.47 -74.28
N ARG A 189 -38.72 26.68 -73.46
CA ARG A 189 -40.09 26.94 -73.94
C ARG A 189 -40.21 28.29 -74.66
N TYR A 190 -39.56 29.35 -74.18
CA TYR A 190 -39.52 30.63 -74.88
C TYR A 190 -38.82 30.53 -76.23
N VAL A 191 -37.65 29.88 -76.30
CA VAL A 191 -36.94 29.62 -77.57
C VAL A 191 -37.79 28.77 -78.54
N LEU A 192 -38.55 27.79 -78.03
CA LEU A 192 -39.47 27.01 -78.86
C LEU A 192 -40.67 27.84 -79.36
N MET A 193 -41.15 28.80 -78.57
CA MET A 193 -42.20 29.74 -79.01
C MET A 193 -41.66 30.70 -80.07
N GLU A 194 -40.46 31.23 -79.91
CA GLU A 194 -39.77 32.08 -80.88
C GLU A 194 -39.57 31.33 -82.22
N GLN A 195 -39.10 30.07 -82.19
CA GLN A 195 -39.01 29.21 -83.38
C GLN A 195 -40.37 28.90 -84.04
N MET A 196 -41.45 28.87 -83.26
CA MET A 196 -42.81 28.69 -83.78
C MET A 196 -43.36 29.97 -84.40
N GLU A 197 -43.05 31.15 -83.85
CA GLU A 197 -43.37 32.44 -84.46
C GLU A 197 -42.56 32.65 -85.74
N GLU A 198 -41.25 32.35 -85.75
CA GLU A 198 -40.40 32.40 -86.94
C GLU A 198 -40.97 31.49 -88.05
N LYS A 199 -41.36 30.25 -87.73
CA LYS A 199 -42.03 29.36 -88.70
C LYS A 199 -43.37 29.89 -89.19
N LEU A 200 -44.12 30.62 -88.36
CA LEU A 200 -45.38 31.23 -88.74
C LEU A 200 -45.15 32.46 -89.64
N GLU A 201 -44.06 33.20 -89.44
CA GLU A 201 -43.57 34.26 -90.33
C GLU A 201 -43.09 33.69 -91.67
N GLN A 202 -42.32 32.60 -91.66
CA GLN A 202 -41.92 31.85 -92.86
C GLN A 202 -43.15 31.35 -93.63
N GLN A 203 -44.19 30.83 -92.95
CA GLN A 203 -45.46 30.47 -93.59
C GLN A 203 -46.22 31.68 -94.15
N ARG A 204 -46.20 32.83 -93.48
CA ARG A 204 -46.78 34.09 -94.00
C ARG A 204 -46.01 34.59 -95.24
N ALA A 205 -44.70 34.44 -95.28
CA ALA A 205 -43.86 34.78 -96.43
C ALA A 205 -44.16 33.83 -97.60
N ALA A 206 -44.08 32.52 -97.37
CA ALA A 206 -44.41 31.49 -98.37
C ALA A 206 -45.85 31.62 -98.88
N LYS A 207 -46.82 32.03 -98.05
CA LYS A 207 -48.19 32.32 -98.50
C LYS A 207 -48.28 33.56 -99.40
N LYS A 208 -47.51 34.61 -99.13
CA LYS A 208 -47.41 35.80 -100.02
C LYS A 208 -46.71 35.47 -101.33
N GLU A 209 -45.73 34.56 -101.31
CA GLU A 209 -45.07 34.07 -102.53
C GLU A 209 -46.01 33.16 -103.32
N PHE A 210 -46.72 32.22 -102.68
CA PHE A 210 -47.78 31.45 -103.31
C PHE A 210 -48.91 32.33 -103.87
N GLU A 211 -49.26 33.45 -103.23
CA GLU A 211 -50.23 34.41 -103.77
C GLU A 211 -49.69 35.16 -105.00
N ARG A 212 -48.38 35.41 -105.09
CA ARG A 212 -47.71 35.97 -106.28
C ARG A 212 -47.58 34.94 -107.40
N GLU A 213 -47.13 33.73 -107.07
CA GLU A 213 -47.05 32.60 -108.01
C GLU A 213 -48.43 32.27 -108.54
N ARG A 214 -49.46 32.22 -107.68
CA ARG A 214 -50.85 32.06 -108.11
C ARG A 214 -51.28 33.21 -109.00
N ALA A 215 -50.98 34.47 -108.70
CA ALA A 215 -51.33 35.58 -109.60
C ALA A 215 -50.64 35.47 -110.97
N ALA A 216 -49.40 34.95 -111.01
CA ALA A 216 -48.70 34.66 -112.26
C ALA A 216 -49.26 33.43 -112.98
N VAL A 217 -49.68 32.39 -112.25
CA VAL A 217 -50.37 31.20 -112.79
C VAL A 217 -51.76 31.56 -113.28
N ASP A 218 -52.51 32.43 -112.61
CA ASP A 218 -53.83 32.92 -113.06
C ASP A 218 -53.65 33.77 -114.34
N GLN A 219 -52.55 34.52 -114.50
CA GLN A 219 -52.18 35.17 -115.78
C GLN A 219 -51.79 34.15 -116.87
N ILE A 220 -51.06 33.08 -116.53
CA ILE A 220 -50.73 32.00 -117.46
C ILE A 220 -52.00 31.22 -117.84
N VAL A 221 -52.92 30.98 -116.92
CA VAL A 221 -54.23 30.33 -117.15
C VAL A 221 -55.13 31.22 -118.01
N SER A 222 -55.06 32.55 -117.88
CA SER A 222 -55.73 33.46 -118.82
C SER A 222 -55.20 33.29 -120.25
N LYS A 223 -53.88 33.19 -120.43
CA LYS A 223 -53.26 32.91 -121.74
C LYS A 223 -53.56 31.50 -122.24
N ILE A 224 -53.54 30.51 -121.35
CA ILE A 224 -53.94 29.14 -121.69
C ILE A 224 -55.41 29.11 -122.08
N HIS A 225 -56.30 29.92 -121.50
CA HIS A 225 -57.68 30.02 -121.99
C HIS A 225 -57.78 30.65 -123.38
N GLU A 226 -56.99 31.69 -123.69
CA GLU A 226 -56.88 32.24 -125.05
C GLU A 226 -56.33 31.21 -126.05
N GLU A 227 -55.38 30.37 -125.63
CA GLU A 227 -54.84 29.25 -126.44
C GLU A 227 -55.79 28.04 -126.49
N ASP A 228 -56.56 27.76 -125.43
CA ASP A 228 -57.53 26.65 -125.34
C ASP A 228 -58.83 26.96 -126.08
N GLU A 229 -59.25 28.22 -126.27
CA GLU A 229 -60.33 28.51 -127.24
C GLU A 229 -59.88 28.12 -128.67
N MET A 230 -58.60 28.35 -128.99
CA MET A 230 -57.98 27.94 -130.25
C MET A 230 -57.72 26.42 -130.33
N GLU A 231 -57.47 25.74 -129.21
CA GLU A 231 -57.31 24.28 -129.10
C GLU A 231 -58.67 23.54 -129.03
N LEU A 232 -59.74 24.13 -128.48
CA LEU A 232 -61.05 23.51 -128.34
C LEU A 232 -61.78 23.44 -129.70
N LEU A 233 -61.54 24.42 -130.57
CA LEU A 233 -61.83 24.33 -132.00
C LEU A 233 -61.15 23.13 -132.68
N ARG A 234 -59.95 22.72 -132.21
CA ARG A 234 -59.22 21.52 -132.69
C ARG A 234 -59.66 20.23 -131.97
N LYS A 235 -60.00 20.26 -130.68
CA LYS A 235 -60.42 19.09 -129.87
C LYS A 235 -61.81 18.59 -130.24
N LYS A 236 -62.75 19.46 -130.62
CA LYS A 236 -64.06 19.01 -131.15
C LYS A 236 -63.90 18.04 -132.33
N SER A 237 -62.86 18.22 -133.14
CA SER A 237 -62.51 17.33 -134.26
C SER A 237 -61.92 15.96 -133.86
N LYS A 238 -61.77 15.65 -132.57
CA LYS A 238 -61.13 14.41 -132.07
C LYS A 238 -61.87 13.70 -130.92
N GLN A 239 -62.85 14.34 -130.28
CA GLN A 239 -63.50 13.76 -129.08
C GLN A 239 -64.64 12.77 -129.37
N GLU A 240 -65.03 12.58 -130.63
CA GLU A 240 -66.06 11.60 -131.00
C GLU A 240 -65.54 10.14 -131.01
N GLU A 241 -64.22 9.94 -131.04
CA GLU A 241 -63.61 8.62 -131.33
C GLU A 241 -63.40 7.75 -130.08
N THR A 242 -63.07 8.32 -128.91
CA THR A 242 -62.48 7.57 -127.78
C THR A 242 -63.45 7.19 -126.65
N LYS A 243 -64.69 7.69 -126.66
CA LYS A 243 -65.61 7.67 -125.50
C LYS A 243 -66.31 6.31 -125.22
N LYS A 244 -65.67 5.18 -125.55
CA LYS A 244 -66.29 3.82 -125.56
C LYS A 244 -65.54 2.75 -124.75
N TRP A 245 -64.52 3.12 -123.96
CA TRP A 245 -63.52 2.16 -123.47
C TRP A 245 -63.52 1.88 -121.95
N VAL A 246 -64.18 2.70 -121.12
CA VAL A 246 -63.82 2.82 -119.68
C VAL A 246 -64.66 1.99 -118.69
N ASP A 247 -65.89 1.60 -119.05
CA ASP A 247 -66.94 1.24 -118.05
C ASP A 247 -66.77 -0.11 -117.31
N ASN A 248 -65.63 -0.81 -117.42
CA ASN A 248 -65.52 -2.25 -117.11
C ASN A 248 -64.74 -2.65 -115.82
N PHE A 249 -64.26 -1.72 -114.97
CA PHE A 249 -63.17 -2.03 -114.00
C PHE A 249 -63.54 -2.21 -112.51
N MET A 250 -64.77 -1.97 -112.07
CA MET A 250 -65.04 -1.49 -110.68
C MET A 250 -65.44 -2.51 -109.58
N VAL A 251 -65.21 -3.82 -109.72
CA VAL A 251 -65.96 -4.85 -108.93
C VAL A 251 -65.20 -5.54 -107.76
N GLU A 252 -63.86 -5.48 -107.67
CA GLU A 252 -63.08 -6.59 -107.05
C GLU A 252 -62.59 -6.45 -105.58
N ARG A 253 -63.08 -5.49 -104.76
CA ARG A 253 -62.28 -4.96 -103.61
C ARG A 253 -62.62 -5.42 -102.16
N GLU A 254 -63.71 -6.14 -101.87
CA GLU A 254 -64.38 -5.97 -100.55
C GLU A 254 -64.00 -6.90 -99.36
N GLN A 255 -63.27 -8.01 -99.54
CA GLN A 255 -63.40 -9.20 -98.64
C GLN A 255 -62.48 -9.37 -97.39
N GLN A 256 -61.56 -8.48 -97.02
CA GLN A 256 -60.41 -8.84 -96.14
C GLN A 256 -60.48 -8.55 -94.59
N ARG A 257 -61.63 -8.31 -93.94
CA ARG A 257 -61.63 -7.47 -92.70
C ARG A 257 -61.83 -8.07 -91.28
N GLU A 258 -62.00 -9.38 -91.05
CA GLU A 258 -62.59 -9.86 -89.76
C GLU A 258 -61.71 -10.63 -88.74
N ALA A 259 -60.48 -11.08 -89.07
CA ALA A 259 -59.89 -12.27 -88.44
C ALA A 259 -59.17 -12.18 -87.06
N GLN A 260 -59.03 -11.01 -86.40
CA GLN A 260 -57.94 -10.80 -85.40
C GLN A 260 -58.28 -10.81 -83.88
N ARG A 261 -59.51 -11.08 -83.43
CA ARG A 261 -59.98 -10.54 -82.12
C ARG A 261 -60.04 -11.46 -80.87
N ASN A 262 -59.45 -12.66 -80.86
CA ASN A 262 -59.80 -13.72 -79.86
C ASN A 262 -58.68 -14.25 -78.92
N ALA A 263 -57.49 -13.66 -78.82
CA ALA A 263 -56.30 -14.39 -78.33
C ALA A 263 -55.84 -14.18 -76.87
N GLU A 264 -56.37 -13.21 -76.10
CA GLU A 264 -55.61 -12.59 -74.99
C GLU A 264 -56.10 -12.90 -73.55
N TRP A 265 -56.93 -13.91 -73.31
CA TRP A 265 -57.75 -14.00 -72.09
C TRP A 265 -57.30 -14.98 -70.96
N GLU A 266 -56.40 -15.96 -71.19
CA GLU A 266 -56.39 -17.19 -70.35
C GLU A 266 -55.29 -17.37 -69.27
N GLU A 267 -54.18 -16.62 -69.27
CA GLU A 267 -52.96 -17.04 -68.51
C GLU A 267 -52.89 -16.62 -67.02
N GLU A 268 -53.71 -15.69 -66.54
CA GLU A 268 -53.39 -14.88 -65.33
C GLU A 268 -53.58 -15.58 -63.95
N GLN A 269 -54.04 -16.83 -63.89
CA GLN A 269 -54.49 -17.46 -62.63
C GLN A 269 -53.45 -18.29 -61.85
N ARG A 270 -52.32 -18.69 -62.45
CA ARG A 270 -51.49 -19.80 -61.92
C ARG A 270 -50.54 -19.52 -60.73
N ILE A 271 -50.52 -18.32 -60.16
CA ILE A 271 -49.40 -17.85 -59.31
C ILE A 271 -49.70 -17.85 -57.78
N ARG A 272 -50.93 -18.11 -57.32
CA ARG A 272 -51.29 -17.92 -55.89
C ARG A 272 -51.00 -19.06 -54.91
N GLU A 273 -50.93 -20.32 -55.34
CA GLU A 273 -51.13 -21.47 -54.43
C GLU A 273 -49.86 -21.98 -53.71
N PHE A 274 -48.66 -21.56 -54.11
CA PHE A 274 -47.40 -22.21 -53.66
C PHE A 274 -46.89 -21.81 -52.26
N ASN A 275 -47.38 -20.71 -51.66
CA ASN A 275 -46.69 -20.06 -50.54
C ASN A 275 -47.10 -20.51 -49.12
N GLU A 276 -48.17 -21.31 -48.94
CA GLU A 276 -48.69 -21.61 -47.59
C GLU A 276 -48.09 -22.89 -46.96
N GLU A 277 -47.56 -23.83 -47.74
CA GLU A 277 -47.23 -25.19 -47.26
C GLU A 277 -45.97 -25.25 -46.35
N VAL A 278 -45.05 -24.30 -46.47
CA VAL A 278 -43.70 -24.39 -45.87
C VAL A 278 -43.68 -24.08 -44.36
N ALA A 279 -44.65 -23.32 -43.84
CA ALA A 279 -44.63 -22.79 -42.48
C ALA A 279 -44.83 -23.87 -41.38
N ALA A 280 -45.69 -24.86 -41.63
CA ALA A 280 -46.13 -25.81 -40.60
C ALA A 280 -45.03 -26.77 -40.09
N ARG A 281 -43.96 -26.98 -40.88
CA ARG A 281 -43.05 -28.13 -40.69
C ARG A 281 -42.00 -27.96 -39.58
N LYS A 282 -41.79 -26.75 -39.04
CA LYS A 282 -40.71 -26.45 -38.07
C LYS A 282 -41.11 -26.56 -36.58
N ALA A 283 -42.40 -26.58 -36.24
CA ALA A 283 -42.83 -26.58 -34.84
C ALA A 283 -42.60 -27.93 -34.11
N ALA A 284 -42.65 -29.05 -34.83
CA ALA A 284 -42.75 -30.38 -34.22
C ALA A 284 -41.47 -30.92 -33.54
N GLN A 285 -40.28 -30.40 -33.87
CA GLN A 285 -39.01 -30.99 -33.41
C GLN A 285 -38.54 -30.51 -32.02
N ALA A 286 -39.10 -29.43 -31.48
CA ALA A 286 -38.65 -28.86 -30.20
C ALA A 286 -39.00 -29.72 -28.97
N ALA A 287 -40.10 -30.49 -29.02
CA ALA A 287 -40.64 -31.19 -27.86
C ALA A 287 -39.77 -32.38 -27.37
N VAL A 288 -39.07 -33.06 -28.30
CA VAL A 288 -38.37 -34.34 -28.02
C VAL A 288 -37.16 -34.16 -27.09
N LYS A 289 -36.54 -32.98 -27.08
CA LYS A 289 -35.28 -32.77 -26.33
C LYS A 289 -35.46 -32.78 -24.81
N LYS A 290 -36.63 -32.39 -24.30
CA LYS A 290 -36.86 -32.19 -22.84
C LYS A 290 -37.01 -33.49 -22.05
N ALA A 291 -37.26 -34.62 -22.71
CA ALA A 291 -37.55 -35.90 -22.05
C ALA A 291 -36.30 -36.71 -21.63
N LYS A 292 -35.08 -36.21 -21.86
CA LYS A 292 -33.83 -36.93 -21.54
C LYS A 292 -33.14 -36.50 -20.25
N ASP A 293 -33.46 -35.31 -19.72
CA ASP A 293 -32.75 -34.75 -18.57
C ASP A 293 -33.31 -35.30 -17.23
N ASP A 294 -34.58 -35.70 -17.18
CA ASP A 294 -35.26 -36.22 -15.98
C ASP A 294 -34.78 -37.63 -15.55
N GLU A 295 -34.12 -38.38 -16.45
CA GLU A 295 -33.71 -39.76 -16.17
C GLU A 295 -32.42 -39.83 -15.35
N ALA A 296 -31.53 -38.83 -15.50
CA ALA A 296 -30.26 -38.73 -14.76
C ALA A 296 -30.45 -38.53 -13.25
N ALA A 297 -31.53 -37.85 -12.84
CA ALA A 297 -31.81 -37.53 -11.43
C ALA A 297 -32.08 -38.76 -10.54
N ARG A 298 -32.50 -39.89 -11.13
CA ARG A 298 -32.91 -41.09 -10.37
C ARG A 298 -31.76 -41.96 -9.87
N ILE A 299 -30.58 -41.86 -10.47
CA ILE A 299 -29.43 -42.72 -10.13
C ILE A 299 -28.72 -42.24 -8.85
N LEU A 300 -28.62 -40.92 -8.66
CA LEU A 300 -27.94 -40.32 -7.51
C LEU A 300 -28.60 -40.67 -6.16
N ALA A 301 -29.91 -40.84 -6.15
CA ALA A 301 -30.70 -41.16 -4.95
C ALA A 301 -30.49 -42.59 -4.40
N ARG A 302 -29.87 -43.50 -5.19
CA ARG A 302 -29.67 -44.90 -4.78
C ARG A 302 -28.46 -45.09 -3.85
N ILE A 303 -27.38 -44.34 -4.11
CA ILE A 303 -26.07 -44.48 -3.42
C ILE A 303 -26.15 -44.00 -1.96
N GLY A 304 -27.09 -43.12 -1.61
CA GLY A 304 -27.22 -42.58 -0.26
C GLY A 304 -27.59 -43.63 0.82
N LYS A 305 -28.34 -44.68 0.47
CA LYS A 305 -28.90 -45.62 1.45
C LYS A 305 -27.94 -46.74 1.88
N GLU A 306 -27.03 -47.15 1.01
CA GLU A 306 -26.05 -48.21 1.29
C GLU A 306 -25.02 -47.79 2.36
N LYS A 307 -24.93 -46.50 2.68
CA LYS A 307 -23.96 -45.93 3.63
C LYS A 307 -24.46 -45.84 5.08
N GLU A 308 -25.77 -45.95 5.32
CA GLU A 308 -26.34 -45.91 6.67
C GLU A 308 -26.29 -47.28 7.38
N GLU A 309 -26.40 -48.38 6.62
CA GLU A 309 -26.38 -49.75 7.19
C GLU A 309 -24.99 -50.18 7.69
N GLU A 310 -23.89 -49.60 7.18
CA GLU A 310 -22.53 -49.98 7.60
C GLU A 310 -22.13 -49.39 8.97
N MET A 311 -22.72 -48.25 9.37
CA MET A 311 -22.46 -47.63 10.67
C MET A 311 -23.05 -48.47 11.81
N ARG A 312 -24.29 -48.94 11.63
CA ARG A 312 -25.05 -49.67 12.65
C ARG A 312 -24.41 -51.00 13.09
N ARG A 313 -23.59 -51.61 12.22
CA ARG A 313 -22.84 -52.85 12.51
C ARG A 313 -21.58 -52.65 13.36
N LYS A 314 -21.18 -51.41 13.66
CA LYS A 314 -20.03 -51.10 14.52
C LYS A 314 -20.44 -50.96 15.98
N GLU A 315 -21.63 -50.41 16.23
CA GLU A 315 -22.21 -50.20 17.56
C GLU A 315 -22.46 -51.54 18.30
N GLU A 316 -22.96 -52.56 17.59
CA GLU A 316 -23.21 -53.91 18.13
C GLU A 316 -21.93 -54.65 18.58
N MET A 317 -20.74 -54.17 18.21
CA MET A 317 -19.47 -54.82 18.52
C MET A 317 -18.86 -54.37 19.87
N GLU A 318 -19.24 -53.19 20.36
CA GLU A 318 -18.69 -52.60 21.59
C GLU A 318 -19.45 -53.08 22.86
N GLU A 319 -20.74 -53.43 22.74
CA GLU A 319 -21.52 -53.96 23.87
C GLU A 319 -21.00 -55.32 24.38
N LEU A 320 -20.40 -56.14 23.52
CA LEU A 320 -19.96 -57.49 23.87
C LEU A 320 -18.74 -57.50 24.81
N ILE A 321 -17.88 -56.49 24.72
CA ILE A 321 -16.64 -56.36 25.50
C ILE A 321 -16.95 -56.14 26.99
N ASN A 322 -18.01 -55.39 27.29
CA ASN A 322 -18.34 -54.95 28.65
C ASN A 322 -18.91 -56.05 29.57
N ARG A 323 -19.26 -57.23 29.03
CA ARG A 323 -19.75 -58.37 29.84
C ARG A 323 -18.64 -59.23 30.44
N LEU A 324 -17.50 -59.36 29.77
CA LEU A 324 -16.42 -60.28 30.18
C LEU A 324 -15.67 -59.80 31.44
N TYR A 325 -15.66 -58.49 31.70
CA TYR A 325 -14.92 -57.89 32.81
C TYR A 325 -15.51 -58.21 34.21
N PHE A 326 -16.81 -58.53 34.28
CA PHE A 326 -17.51 -58.73 35.56
C PHE A 326 -17.37 -60.14 36.16
N GLU A 327 -16.97 -61.16 35.40
CA GLU A 327 -16.90 -62.55 35.90
C GLU A 327 -15.56 -62.92 36.57
N GLU A 328 -14.52 -62.07 36.44
CA GLU A 328 -13.18 -62.38 37.00
C GLU A 328 -13.01 -62.00 38.48
N GLU A 329 -13.72 -60.99 39.00
CA GLU A 329 -13.56 -60.56 40.40
C GLU A 329 -14.11 -61.58 41.42
N GLU A 330 -15.27 -62.20 41.13
CA GLU A 330 -15.97 -63.13 42.03
C GLU A 330 -15.08 -64.29 42.55
N LYS A 331 -14.20 -64.81 41.70
CA LYS A 331 -13.32 -65.95 42.04
C LYS A 331 -12.30 -65.59 43.11
N ARG A 332 -11.75 -64.37 43.09
CA ARG A 332 -10.70 -63.90 44.02
C ARG A 332 -11.18 -63.74 45.48
N HIS A 333 -12.49 -63.70 45.72
CA HIS A 333 -13.02 -63.52 47.07
C HIS A 333 -13.03 -64.83 47.88
N ARG A 334 -13.28 -65.97 47.23
CA ARG A 334 -13.56 -67.25 47.91
C ARG A 334 -12.32 -67.90 48.53
N GLU A 335 -11.14 -67.65 47.98
CA GLU A 335 -9.87 -68.27 48.44
C GLU A 335 -9.35 -67.70 49.78
N LYS A 336 -9.73 -66.47 50.15
CA LYS A 336 -9.20 -65.76 51.33
C LYS A 336 -9.79 -66.20 52.67
N GLU A 337 -10.94 -66.89 52.66
CA GLU A 337 -11.62 -67.31 53.88
C GLU A 337 -11.04 -68.61 54.45
N ALA A 338 -10.68 -69.57 53.59
CA ALA A 338 -10.18 -70.89 54.03
C ALA A 338 -8.89 -70.81 54.86
N ALA A 339 -7.97 -69.90 54.51
CA ALA A 339 -6.65 -69.78 55.12
C ALA A 339 -6.64 -69.25 56.58
N LYS A 340 -7.81 -68.85 57.13
CA LYS A 340 -7.92 -68.34 58.51
C LYS A 340 -8.14 -69.45 59.55
N ALA A 341 -8.85 -70.52 59.19
CA ALA A 341 -9.30 -71.53 60.14
C ALA A 341 -8.17 -72.40 60.71
N GLU A 342 -7.20 -72.78 59.87
CA GLU A 342 -6.13 -73.72 60.23
C GLU A 342 -5.24 -73.23 61.39
N LYS A 343 -4.99 -71.91 61.46
CA LYS A 343 -3.99 -71.33 62.38
C LYS A 343 -4.39 -71.39 63.85
N GLN A 344 -5.69 -71.46 64.17
CA GLN A 344 -6.15 -71.46 65.56
C GLN A 344 -5.92 -72.79 66.28
N ALA A 345 -5.86 -73.91 65.55
CA ALA A 345 -5.72 -75.25 66.14
C ALA A 345 -4.35 -75.51 66.80
N ARG A 346 -3.25 -75.00 66.22
CA ARG A 346 -1.89 -75.27 66.73
C ARG A 346 -1.57 -74.59 68.07
N MET A 347 -2.20 -73.46 68.36
CA MET A 347 -1.83 -72.59 69.49
C MET A 347 -2.15 -73.18 70.88
N VAL A 348 -3.04 -74.18 70.95
CA VAL A 348 -3.54 -74.74 72.22
C VAL A 348 -2.57 -75.75 72.84
N GLU A 349 -1.78 -76.47 72.03
CA GLU A 349 -1.01 -77.62 72.52
C GLU A 349 0.34 -77.24 73.15
N GLU A 350 1.03 -76.23 72.60
CA GLU A 350 2.28 -75.68 73.17
C GLU A 350 2.09 -75.15 74.60
N MET A 351 0.91 -74.61 74.90
CA MET A 351 0.60 -73.95 76.18
C MET A 351 0.64 -74.90 77.39
N LYS A 352 0.41 -76.20 77.22
CA LYS A 352 0.42 -77.16 78.33
C LYS A 352 1.84 -77.53 78.78
N GLN A 353 2.74 -77.78 77.83
CA GLN A 353 4.05 -78.37 78.11
C GLN A 353 5.02 -77.40 78.81
N GLY A 354 4.90 -76.09 78.55
CA GLY A 354 5.77 -75.08 79.16
C GLY A 354 5.60 -74.86 80.68
N ASN A 355 4.49 -75.31 81.27
CA ASN A 355 4.13 -74.99 82.66
C ASN A 355 4.93 -75.84 83.68
N GLU A 356 5.14 -77.13 83.40
CA GLU A 356 5.79 -78.05 84.33
C GLU A 356 7.30 -77.77 84.45
N PHE A 357 7.96 -77.51 83.33
CA PHE A 357 9.39 -77.13 83.29
C PHE A 357 9.66 -75.83 84.08
N GLN A 358 8.68 -74.94 84.18
CA GLN A 358 8.79 -73.66 84.89
C GLN A 358 8.90 -73.82 86.42
N LYS A 359 8.34 -74.87 87.01
CA LYS A 359 8.39 -75.10 88.48
C LYS A 359 9.79 -75.49 88.96
N MET A 360 10.47 -76.41 88.26
CA MET A 360 11.79 -76.89 88.66
C MET A 360 12.84 -75.78 88.56
N LEU A 361 12.78 -74.99 87.48
CA LEU A 361 13.68 -73.84 87.30
C LEU A 361 13.54 -72.78 88.40
N LYS A 362 12.33 -72.55 88.92
CA LYS A 362 12.08 -71.57 90.01
C LYS A 362 12.76 -71.94 91.33
N ALA A 363 12.86 -73.23 91.67
CA ALA A 363 13.43 -73.66 92.95
C ALA A 363 14.94 -73.42 93.01
N GLN A 364 15.67 -73.79 91.95
CA GLN A 364 17.13 -73.68 91.91
C GLN A 364 17.61 -72.24 91.70
N ARG A 365 16.85 -71.43 90.95
CA ARG A 365 17.11 -69.99 90.80
C ARG A 365 17.07 -69.27 92.15
N ARG A 366 16.13 -69.59 93.03
CA ARG A 366 15.88 -68.84 94.29
C ARG A 366 17.05 -68.75 95.27
N ILE A 367 18.05 -69.62 95.15
CA ILE A 367 19.27 -69.58 95.98
C ILE A 367 20.33 -68.67 95.33
N VAL A 368 20.50 -68.77 94.01
CA VAL A 368 21.36 -67.86 93.23
C VAL A 368 20.80 -66.44 93.26
N GLU A 369 19.47 -66.29 93.15
CA GLU A 369 18.73 -65.03 93.24
C GLU A 369 19.07 -64.26 94.54
N LEU A 370 19.32 -64.92 95.68
CA LEU A 370 19.64 -64.23 96.94
C LEU A 370 21.09 -63.68 96.99
N GLU A 371 22.08 -64.43 96.50
CA GLU A 371 23.46 -63.93 96.42
C GLU A 371 23.65 -62.92 95.29
N GLU A 372 22.92 -63.11 94.18
CA GLU A 372 22.82 -62.11 93.13
C GLU A 372 22.05 -60.89 93.63
N GLU A 373 20.97 -61.00 94.42
CA GLU A 373 20.26 -59.87 95.03
C GLU A 373 21.19 -59.02 95.91
N GLU A 374 22.03 -59.61 96.77
CA GLU A 374 23.00 -58.88 97.60
C GLU A 374 23.99 -58.04 96.74
N ARG A 375 24.55 -58.64 95.68
CA ARG A 375 25.47 -57.96 94.75
C ARG A 375 24.75 -56.95 93.86
N ASN A 376 23.61 -57.34 93.31
CA ASN A 376 22.74 -56.52 92.48
C ASN A 376 22.21 -55.34 93.26
N ARG A 377 21.88 -55.44 94.56
CA ARG A 377 21.40 -54.33 95.38
C ARG A 377 22.48 -53.27 95.59
N LYS A 378 23.74 -53.68 95.74
CA LYS A 378 24.90 -52.76 95.81
C LYS A 378 25.19 -52.12 94.44
N ILE A 379 25.15 -52.90 93.36
CA ILE A 379 25.29 -52.40 91.98
C ILE A 379 24.09 -51.53 91.57
N GLN A 380 22.88 -51.80 92.07
CA GLN A 380 21.66 -51.04 91.84
C GLN A 380 21.68 -49.74 92.62
N MET A 381 22.12 -49.70 93.88
CA MET A 381 22.31 -48.43 94.60
C MET A 381 23.32 -47.52 93.87
N ALA A 382 24.43 -48.08 93.39
CA ALA A 382 25.39 -47.33 92.56
C ALA A 382 24.77 -46.88 91.22
N LYS A 383 24.08 -47.78 90.51
CA LYS A 383 23.37 -47.45 89.26
C LYS A 383 22.29 -46.42 89.48
N TYR A 384 21.45 -46.50 90.51
CA TYR A 384 20.42 -45.50 90.79
C TYR A 384 21.03 -44.13 91.08
N ALA A 385 22.16 -44.04 91.78
CA ALA A 385 22.86 -42.78 91.97
C ALA A 385 23.43 -42.22 90.65
N GLU A 386 24.04 -43.07 89.80
CA GLU A 386 24.51 -42.66 88.47
C GLU A 386 23.36 -42.32 87.51
N ASP A 387 22.28 -43.09 87.54
CA ASP A 387 21.11 -42.98 86.67
C ASP A 387 20.22 -41.81 87.09
N GLU A 388 20.15 -41.45 88.38
CA GLU A 388 19.52 -40.21 88.84
C GLU A 388 20.32 -38.98 88.35
N GLN A 389 21.65 -39.04 88.32
CA GLN A 389 22.48 -37.98 87.73
C GLN A 389 22.31 -37.94 86.20
N ARG A 390 22.37 -39.09 85.51
CA ARG A 390 22.11 -39.21 84.07
C ARG A 390 20.70 -38.76 83.72
N GLU A 391 19.70 -39.01 84.56
CA GLU A 391 18.32 -38.59 84.36
C GLU A 391 18.17 -37.07 84.57
N LYS A 392 18.78 -36.49 85.60
CA LYS A 392 18.83 -35.01 85.76
C LYS A 392 19.53 -34.35 84.57
N GLU A 393 20.63 -34.90 84.07
CA GLU A 393 21.29 -34.40 82.86
C GLU A 393 20.46 -34.64 81.58
N ALA A 394 19.82 -35.80 81.44
CA ALA A 394 18.99 -36.14 80.29
C ALA A 394 17.69 -35.32 80.28
N GLU A 395 17.10 -35.03 81.43
CA GLU A 395 15.94 -34.17 81.57
C GLU A 395 16.32 -32.71 81.30
N ARG A 396 17.49 -32.24 81.77
CA ARG A 396 18.03 -30.93 81.38
C ARG A 396 18.28 -30.85 79.87
N ARG A 397 18.90 -31.88 79.27
CA ARG A 397 19.11 -31.98 77.81
C ARG A 397 17.80 -32.08 77.03
N ARG A 398 16.78 -32.79 77.53
CA ARG A 398 15.42 -32.84 76.95
C ARG A 398 14.76 -31.47 77.02
N LYS A 399 14.84 -30.77 78.16
CA LYS A 399 14.32 -29.40 78.33
C LYS A 399 15.03 -28.40 77.41
N GLN A 400 16.36 -28.47 77.30
CA GLN A 400 17.15 -27.66 76.35
C GLN A 400 16.76 -27.95 74.90
N LYS A 401 16.77 -29.21 74.46
CA LYS A 401 16.34 -29.59 73.09
C LYS A 401 14.89 -29.23 72.77
N MET A 402 13.99 -29.28 73.75
CA MET A 402 12.60 -28.84 73.59
C MET A 402 12.44 -27.31 73.57
N LEU A 403 13.40 -26.55 74.10
CA LEU A 403 13.46 -25.08 73.97
C LEU A 403 14.11 -24.69 72.64
N GLU A 404 15.20 -25.35 72.25
CA GLU A 404 15.86 -25.24 70.95
C GLU A 404 14.87 -25.53 69.81
N PHE A 405 14.21 -26.69 69.81
CA PHE A 405 13.17 -27.04 68.83
C PHE A 405 11.98 -26.06 68.85
N LYS A 406 11.58 -25.53 70.02
CA LYS A 406 10.53 -24.49 70.09
C LYS A 406 11.00 -23.13 69.56
N ALA A 407 12.29 -22.83 69.58
CA ALA A 407 12.86 -21.66 68.94
C ALA A 407 12.95 -21.89 67.42
N GLU A 408 13.52 -23.00 66.97
CA GLU A 408 13.58 -23.39 65.55
C GLU A 408 12.21 -23.41 64.87
N VAL A 409 11.18 -23.95 65.53
CA VAL A 409 9.79 -23.94 65.00
C VAL A 409 9.21 -22.52 64.95
N LYS A 410 9.57 -21.62 65.88
CA LYS A 410 9.18 -20.20 65.82
C LYS A 410 9.90 -19.46 64.70
N GLU A 411 11.21 -19.64 64.55
CA GLU A 411 12.00 -19.08 63.47
C GLU A 411 11.50 -19.58 62.10
N LEU A 412 11.22 -20.87 61.97
CA LEU A 412 10.66 -21.45 60.75
C LEU A 412 9.25 -20.93 60.45
N ALA A 413 8.42 -20.69 61.47
CA ALA A 413 7.10 -20.08 61.30
C ALA A 413 7.19 -18.60 60.92
N ALA A 414 8.10 -17.84 61.53
CA ALA A 414 8.38 -16.44 61.20
C ALA A 414 8.96 -16.31 59.78
N TYR A 415 9.88 -17.19 59.40
CA TYR A 415 10.45 -17.27 58.05
C TYR A 415 9.38 -17.59 57.01
N LYS A 416 8.57 -18.65 57.20
CA LYS A 416 7.46 -18.99 56.29
C LYS A 416 6.44 -17.86 56.17
N ARG A 417 6.15 -17.17 57.28
CA ARG A 417 5.27 -15.99 57.28
C ARG A 417 5.88 -14.83 56.50
N GLY A 418 7.16 -14.54 56.69
CA GLY A 418 7.89 -13.51 55.96
C GLY A 418 8.01 -13.81 54.46
N GLU A 419 8.23 -15.06 54.06
CA GLU A 419 8.20 -15.44 52.63
C GLU A 419 6.79 -15.35 52.03
N TYR A 420 5.73 -15.73 52.77
CA TYR A 420 4.35 -15.53 52.32
C TYR A 420 3.97 -14.04 52.20
N GLU A 421 4.38 -13.21 53.16
CA GLU A 421 4.16 -11.76 53.12
C GLU A 421 4.96 -11.10 51.98
N LYS A 422 6.19 -11.55 51.69
CA LYS A 422 6.96 -11.16 50.50
C LYS A 422 6.30 -11.61 49.19
N GLN A 423 5.82 -12.86 49.12
CA GLN A 423 5.16 -13.39 47.93
C GLN A 423 3.89 -12.60 47.64
N LYS A 424 3.04 -12.39 48.63
CA LYS A 424 1.84 -11.55 48.49
C LYS A 424 2.17 -10.11 48.09
N ALA A 425 3.25 -9.54 48.63
CA ALA A 425 3.71 -8.20 48.22
C ALA A 425 4.19 -8.16 46.76
N ARG A 426 4.80 -9.23 46.24
CA ARG A 426 5.14 -9.37 44.82
C ARG A 426 3.88 -9.51 43.96
N GLU A 427 2.96 -10.41 44.32
CA GLU A 427 1.69 -10.61 43.61
C GLU A 427 0.87 -9.31 43.51
N VAL A 428 0.82 -8.51 44.58
CA VAL A 428 0.20 -7.17 44.57
C VAL A 428 0.98 -6.19 43.68
N ALA A 429 2.31 -6.13 43.77
CA ALA A 429 3.11 -5.23 42.94
C ALA A 429 3.09 -5.60 41.45
N GLU A 430 3.00 -6.89 41.11
CA GLU A 430 2.84 -7.42 39.75
C GLU A 430 1.44 -7.07 39.21
N PHE A 431 0.39 -7.21 40.02
CA PHE A 431 -0.97 -6.78 39.66
C PHE A 431 -1.07 -5.26 39.46
N GLU A 432 -0.47 -4.46 40.36
CA GLU A 432 -0.41 -2.99 40.22
C GLU A 432 0.39 -2.57 39.00
N ALA A 433 1.50 -3.26 38.70
CA ALA A 433 2.29 -3.00 37.49
C ALA A 433 1.53 -3.38 36.21
N ALA A 434 0.81 -4.51 36.19
CA ALA A 434 -0.03 -4.91 35.07
C ALA A 434 -1.18 -3.92 34.85
N ALA A 435 -1.92 -3.54 35.90
CA ALA A 435 -2.98 -2.54 35.82
C ALA A 435 -2.47 -1.15 35.40
N ALA A 436 -1.22 -0.80 35.75
CA ALA A 436 -0.57 0.42 35.29
C ALA A 436 -0.10 0.33 33.82
N GLN A 437 0.23 -0.86 33.31
CA GLN A 437 0.51 -1.08 31.88
C GLN A 437 -0.78 -1.03 31.07
N GLU A 438 -1.84 -1.74 31.46
CA GLU A 438 -3.15 -1.72 30.79
C GLU A 438 -3.70 -0.29 30.66
N ARG A 439 -3.60 0.53 31.72
CA ARG A 439 -4.00 1.94 31.67
C ARG A 439 -3.19 2.75 30.66
N ARG A 440 -1.86 2.55 30.60
CA ARG A 440 -1.01 3.23 29.60
C ARG A 440 -1.34 2.79 28.18
N GLU A 441 -1.62 1.51 27.96
CA GLU A 441 -2.03 1.03 26.64
C GLU A 441 -3.41 1.57 26.26
N GLN A 442 -4.35 1.70 27.21
CA GLN A 442 -5.65 2.36 27.01
C GLN A 442 -5.50 3.87 26.71
N ASP A 443 -4.61 4.58 27.42
CA ASP A 443 -4.31 5.99 27.16
C ASP A 443 -3.71 6.19 25.75
N ILE A 444 -2.78 5.30 25.33
CA ILE A 444 -2.19 5.30 24.00
C ILE A 444 -3.24 4.97 22.92
N VAL A 445 -4.14 4.01 23.19
CA VAL A 445 -5.27 3.70 22.30
C VAL A 445 -6.19 4.91 22.13
N GLU A 446 -6.58 5.58 23.22
CA GLU A 446 -7.43 6.77 23.13
C GLU A 446 -6.74 7.93 22.40
N GLN A 447 -5.43 8.12 22.60
CA GLN A 447 -4.63 9.12 21.87
C GLN A 447 -4.54 8.84 20.37
N GLU A 448 -4.22 7.60 19.95
CA GLU A 448 -4.21 7.23 18.52
C GLU A 448 -5.63 7.22 17.92
N ARG A 449 -6.67 6.89 18.69
CA ARG A 449 -8.07 6.99 18.27
C ARG A 449 -8.44 8.43 17.93
N GLN A 450 -8.20 9.35 18.87
CA GLN A 450 -8.40 10.79 18.65
C GLN A 450 -7.50 11.34 17.54
N ARG A 451 -6.27 10.83 17.39
CA ARG A 451 -5.36 11.23 16.31
C ARG A 451 -5.90 10.81 14.94
N MET A 452 -6.35 9.56 14.76
CA MET A 452 -6.92 9.10 13.49
C MET A 452 -8.23 9.85 13.15
N LEU A 453 -9.08 10.16 14.14
CA LEU A 453 -10.24 11.01 13.91
C LEU A 453 -9.84 12.41 13.40
N ARG A 454 -8.76 12.99 13.91
CA ARG A 454 -8.24 14.30 13.48
C ARG A 454 -7.55 14.26 12.12
N GLU A 455 -6.73 13.25 11.85
CA GLU A 455 -6.02 13.06 10.57
C GLU A 455 -7.01 12.87 9.40
N HIS A 456 -8.12 12.18 9.63
CA HIS A 456 -9.15 11.89 8.61
C HIS A 456 -10.43 12.74 8.75
N ALA A 457 -10.39 13.85 9.49
CA ALA A 457 -11.58 14.64 9.86
C ALA A 457 -12.40 15.14 8.65
N GLU A 458 -11.74 15.52 7.55
CA GLU A 458 -12.40 16.01 6.33
C GLU A 458 -13.20 14.89 5.64
N SER A 459 -12.54 13.75 5.37
CA SER A 459 -13.17 12.55 4.81
C SER A 459 -14.33 12.04 5.67
N LEU A 460 -14.16 12.08 7.00
CA LEU A 460 -15.16 11.66 7.97
C LEU A 460 -16.35 12.62 8.06
N MET A 461 -16.17 13.93 7.87
CA MET A 461 -17.28 14.88 7.89
C MET A 461 -18.07 14.90 6.57
N ALA A 462 -17.44 14.57 5.44
CA ALA A 462 -18.15 14.30 4.20
C ALA A 462 -19.00 13.00 4.29
N PHE A 463 -18.45 11.92 4.87
CA PHE A 463 -19.12 10.62 4.97
C PHE A 463 -18.87 9.92 6.31
N LEU A 464 -19.57 10.35 7.37
CA LEU A 464 -19.40 9.79 8.72
C LEU A 464 -20.02 8.38 8.85
N PRO A 465 -19.23 7.31 9.06
CA PRO A 465 -19.75 5.97 9.25
C PRO A 465 -20.38 5.81 10.63
N LYS A 466 -21.51 5.09 10.71
CA LYS A 466 -22.19 4.82 11.98
C LYS A 466 -21.27 4.11 12.97
N GLY A 467 -21.14 4.69 14.18
CA GLY A 467 -20.35 4.17 15.30
C GLY A 467 -18.90 4.68 15.38
N VAL A 468 -18.44 5.55 14.47
CA VAL A 468 -17.07 6.10 14.54
C VAL A 468 -16.83 7.01 15.75
N LEU A 469 -17.89 7.68 16.23
CA LEU A 469 -17.87 8.46 17.46
C LEU A 469 -18.25 7.56 18.65
N ARG A 470 -17.41 7.54 19.68
CA ARG A 470 -17.62 6.79 20.94
C ARG A 470 -18.15 7.69 22.05
N LYS A 471 -17.78 8.97 22.00
CA LYS A 471 -18.05 9.99 23.02
C LYS A 471 -18.63 11.25 22.36
N PRO A 472 -19.46 12.06 23.05
CA PRO A 472 -19.93 13.33 22.50
C PRO A 472 -18.78 14.30 22.22
N GLU A 473 -17.73 14.29 23.04
CA GLU A 473 -16.54 15.14 22.86
C GLU A 473 -15.77 14.83 21.56
N ASP A 474 -15.97 13.65 20.96
CA ASP A 474 -15.41 13.32 19.64
C ASP A 474 -16.03 14.19 18.53
N LEU A 475 -17.33 14.50 18.65
CA LEU A 475 -18.05 15.35 17.70
C LEU A 475 -17.61 16.80 17.82
N ASP A 476 -17.52 17.31 19.05
CA ASP A 476 -17.09 18.69 19.33
C ASP A 476 -15.65 18.93 18.86
N MET A 477 -14.76 17.93 19.01
CA MET A 477 -13.40 17.98 18.47
C MET A 477 -13.38 18.09 16.93
N LEU A 478 -14.16 17.28 16.23
CA LEU A 478 -14.24 17.31 14.76
C LEU A 478 -14.83 18.63 14.24
N VAL A 479 -15.91 19.11 14.88
CA VAL A 479 -16.55 20.39 14.52
C VAL A 479 -15.62 21.58 14.82
N GLY A 480 -14.91 21.55 15.95
CA GLY A 480 -13.92 22.58 16.30
C GLY A 480 -12.81 22.71 15.26
N LEU A 481 -12.16 21.60 14.88
CA LEU A 481 -11.09 21.59 13.88
C LEU A 481 -11.56 21.99 12.49
N LEU A 482 -12.81 21.67 12.12
CA LEU A 482 -13.37 22.08 10.85
C LEU A 482 -13.67 23.59 10.84
N ASN A 483 -14.14 24.17 11.97
CA ASN A 483 -14.25 25.62 12.13
C ASN A 483 -12.87 26.32 12.11
N GLU A 484 -11.82 25.72 12.67
CA GLU A 484 -10.45 26.25 12.58
C GLU A 484 -9.93 26.25 11.13
N LYS A 485 -10.09 25.15 10.38
CA LYS A 485 -9.69 25.07 8.96
C LYS A 485 -10.52 25.99 8.05
N MET A 486 -11.83 26.06 8.23
CA MET A 486 -12.67 27.03 7.51
C MET A 486 -12.30 28.47 7.87
N GLY A 487 -11.92 28.72 9.14
CA GLY A 487 -11.36 29.98 9.62
C GLY A 487 -9.93 30.27 9.18
N GLN A 488 -9.27 29.36 8.46
CA GLN A 488 -8.00 29.57 7.74
C GLN A 488 -8.28 29.80 6.25
N MET A 489 -9.06 28.93 5.60
CA MET A 489 -9.48 29.10 4.19
C MET A 489 -10.37 30.33 3.94
N GLY A 490 -10.89 30.98 4.98
CA GLY A 490 -11.55 32.29 4.91
C GLY A 490 -10.65 33.49 5.25
N ARG A 491 -9.32 33.30 5.31
CA ARG A 491 -8.31 34.35 5.56
C ARG A 491 -7.19 34.42 4.53
N ASP A 492 -7.06 33.40 3.68
CA ASP A 492 -6.27 33.41 2.43
C ASP A 492 -7.15 33.82 1.23
#